data_AF-A0A0K9P3Z0-F1
#
_entry.id   AF-A0A0K9P3Z0-F1
#
_cell.length_a   1.000
_cell.length_b   1.000
_cell.length_c   1.000
_cell.angle_alpha   90.00
_cell.angle_beta   90.00
_cell.angle_gamma   90.00
#
_symmetry.space_group_name_H-M   'P 1'
#
loop_
_entity.id
_entity.type
_entity.pdbx_description
1 polymer ?
#
loop_
_entity_poly.entity_id
_entity_poly.type
_entity_poly.pdbx_seq_one_letter_code
_entity_poly.pdbx_strand_id
1 'polypeptide(L)'
;MDDEWTNFLQRVDCRNEDELFANTELKEELCLWASYRGQTLTKTVRGMMYYRKALEVQAFLDMAKDDDLLDGYKAVELSSEEYSKHERSLLAQCQAVADMKFTYVVSCQQYGIQKRSGDKHAENILKLMTKYVTIIFFDITSKYLSYNFFIYLFLL
;
A
#
# COMPACT_ATOMS: atom_id res chain seq x y z
N MET A 1 20.15 -13.65 9.17
CA MET A 1 19.51 -12.51 9.89
C MET A 1 20.17 -11.21 9.50
N ASP A 2 21.50 -11.17 9.33
CA ASP A 2 22.25 -9.99 8.81
C ASP A 2 21.86 -9.62 7.37
N ASP A 3 21.45 -10.62 6.60
CA ASP A 3 21.13 -10.59 5.18
C ASP A 3 19.99 -9.61 4.85
N GLU A 4 18.97 -9.52 5.71
CA GLU A 4 17.79 -8.67 5.45
C GLU A 4 18.08 -7.19 5.65
N TRP A 5 18.92 -6.86 6.63
CA TRP A 5 19.37 -5.49 6.87
C TRP A 5 20.26 -5.02 5.73
N THR A 6 21.19 -5.89 5.28
CA THR A 6 22.02 -5.62 4.10
C THR A 6 21.18 -5.39 2.85
N ASN A 7 20.15 -6.22 2.60
CA ASN A 7 19.25 -6.03 1.46
C ASN A 7 18.47 -4.71 1.53
N PHE A 8 18.09 -4.28 2.74
CA PHE A 8 17.43 -2.99 2.92
C PHE A 8 18.36 -1.83 2.57
N LEU A 9 19.57 -1.81 3.16
CA LEU A 9 20.56 -0.76 2.94
C LEU A 9 20.96 -0.66 1.46
N GLN A 10 21.11 -1.80 0.78
CA GLN A 10 21.35 -1.84 -0.67
C GLN A 10 20.18 -1.24 -1.47
N ARG A 11 18.93 -1.52 -1.08
CA ARG A 11 17.73 -1.01 -1.77
C ARG A 11 17.58 0.51 -1.65
N VAL A 12 17.96 1.07 -0.50
CA VAL A 12 17.88 2.52 -0.26
C VAL A 12 19.18 3.26 -0.59
N ASP A 13 20.15 2.57 -1.20
CA ASP A 13 21.51 3.04 -1.52
C ASP A 13 22.18 3.80 -0.37
N CYS A 14 21.98 3.31 0.86
CA CYS A 14 22.51 3.94 2.06
C CYS A 14 23.70 3.14 2.59
N ARG A 15 24.86 3.81 2.68
CA ARG A 15 26.12 3.19 3.13
C ARG A 15 26.45 3.49 4.59
N ASN A 16 25.80 4.48 5.19
CA ASN A 16 26.05 4.91 6.57
C ASN A 16 24.72 5.07 7.34
N GLU A 17 24.63 4.47 8.53
CA GLU A 17 23.45 4.58 9.39
C GLU A 17 23.18 6.02 9.85
N ASP A 18 24.23 6.86 10.00
CA ASP A 18 24.05 8.26 10.36
C ASP A 18 23.30 9.05 9.28
N GLU A 19 23.52 8.73 8.01
CA GLU A 19 22.81 9.30 6.86
C GLU A 19 21.34 8.87 6.85
N LEU A 20 21.07 7.62 7.23
CA LEU A 20 19.73 7.05 7.34
C LEU A 20 18.87 7.80 8.37
N PHE A 21 19.45 8.23 9.49
CA PHE A 21 18.73 8.98 10.53
C PHE A 21 18.69 10.50 10.29
N ALA A 22 19.65 11.04 9.53
CA ALA A 22 19.71 12.45 9.17
C ALA A 22 18.74 12.81 8.03
N ASN A 23 18.50 11.89 7.10
CA ASN A 23 17.59 12.10 5.98
C ASN A 23 16.15 11.65 6.34
N THR A 24 15.20 12.59 6.28
CA THR A 24 13.79 12.35 6.60
C THR A 24 13.17 11.26 5.72
N GLU A 25 13.50 11.19 4.43
CA GLU A 25 12.94 10.22 3.49
C GLU A 25 13.47 8.80 3.74
N LEU A 26 14.78 8.66 3.98
CA LEU A 26 15.40 7.38 4.33
C LEU A 26 14.87 6.83 5.67
N LYS A 27 14.66 7.73 6.63
CA LYS A 27 14.05 7.40 7.92
C LYS A 27 12.60 6.91 7.75
N GLU A 28 11.87 7.45 6.78
CA GLU A 28 10.52 6.97 6.45
C GLU A 28 10.54 5.57 5.83
N GLU A 29 11.45 5.31 4.89
CA GLU A 29 11.65 3.96 4.33
C GLU A 29 12.03 2.94 5.41
N LEU A 30 12.86 3.33 6.38
CA LEU A 30 13.20 2.50 7.54
C LEU A 30 11.97 2.19 8.40
N CYS A 31 11.17 3.21 8.73
CA CYS A 31 9.94 3.04 9.50
C CYS A 31 8.95 2.11 8.79
N LEU A 32 8.81 2.24 7.47
CA LEU A 32 7.97 1.34 6.66
C LEU A 32 8.54 -0.09 6.67
N TRP A 33 9.85 -0.25 6.45
CA TRP A 33 10.53 -1.55 6.45
C TRP A 33 10.36 -2.30 7.78
N ALA A 34 10.48 -1.60 8.91
CA ALA A 34 10.24 -2.14 10.24
C ALA A 34 8.76 -2.47 10.45
N SER A 35 7.85 -1.59 10.02
CA SER A 35 6.40 -1.80 10.13
C SER A 35 5.93 -3.01 9.33
N TYR A 36 6.46 -3.24 8.11
CA TYR A 36 6.14 -4.43 7.31
C TYR A 36 6.53 -5.74 8.00
N ARG A 37 7.51 -5.72 8.90
CA ARG A 37 7.98 -6.90 9.64
C ARG A 37 7.24 -7.12 10.95
N GLY A 38 6.97 -6.04 11.70
CA GLY A 38 6.44 -6.11 13.06
C GLY A 38 4.94 -5.83 13.21
N GLN A 39 4.29 -5.16 12.24
CA GLN A 39 2.90 -4.71 12.40
C GLN A 39 1.92 -5.51 11.53
N THR A 40 0.98 -6.19 12.18
CA THR A 40 -0.06 -6.98 11.50
C THR A 40 -0.91 -6.13 10.56
N LEU A 41 -1.29 -4.93 10.99
CA LEU A 41 -2.09 -4.00 10.16
C LEU A 41 -1.40 -3.72 8.82
N THR A 42 -0.10 -3.45 8.84
CA THR A 42 0.71 -3.16 7.66
C THR A 42 0.77 -4.35 6.71
N LYS A 43 0.90 -5.57 7.23
CA LYS A 43 0.87 -6.81 6.41
C LYS A 43 -0.50 -7.02 5.75
N THR A 44 -1.58 -6.82 6.51
CA THR A 44 -2.96 -6.97 6.01
C THR A 44 -3.27 -5.96 4.91
N VAL A 45 -3.00 -4.67 5.16
CA VAL A 45 -3.20 -3.59 4.18
C VAL A 45 -2.42 -3.89 2.90
N ARG A 46 -1.14 -4.27 3.02
CA ARG A 46 -0.31 -4.60 1.85
C ARG A 46 -0.86 -5.78 1.05
N GLY A 47 -1.32 -6.83 1.73
CA GLY A 47 -1.98 -7.98 1.08
C GLY A 47 -3.21 -7.58 0.28
N MET A 48 -4.05 -6.71 0.86
CA MET A 48 -5.25 -6.19 0.18
C MET A 48 -4.89 -5.33 -1.03
N MET A 49 -3.83 -4.54 -0.95
CA MET A 49 -3.36 -3.75 -2.09
C MET A 49 -2.82 -4.62 -3.23
N TYR A 50 -2.23 -5.78 -2.94
CA TYR A 50 -1.89 -6.75 -3.99
C TYR A 50 -3.13 -7.30 -4.69
N TYR A 51 -4.20 -7.54 -3.93
CA TYR A 51 -5.46 -8.00 -4.51
C TYR A 51 -6.08 -6.93 -5.43
N ARG A 52 -6.08 -5.67 -5.01
CA ARG A 52 -6.45 -4.55 -5.89
C ARG A 52 -5.61 -4.55 -7.17
N LYS A 53 -4.29 -4.73 -7.06
CA LYS A 53 -3.41 -4.73 -8.24
C LYS A 53 -3.73 -5.88 -9.20
N ALA A 54 -4.04 -7.07 -8.67
CA ALA A 54 -4.46 -8.21 -9.47
C ALA A 54 -5.75 -7.90 -10.26
N LEU A 55 -6.70 -7.18 -9.65
CA LEU A 55 -7.93 -6.75 -10.33
C LEU A 55 -7.68 -5.71 -11.41
N GLU A 56 -6.74 -4.78 -11.20
CA GLU A 56 -6.34 -3.84 -12.26
C GLU A 56 -5.79 -4.59 -13.48
N VAL A 57 -4.95 -5.60 -13.24
CA VAL A 57 -4.40 -6.46 -14.31
C VAL A 57 -5.50 -7.30 -14.97
N GLN A 58 -6.41 -7.86 -14.19
CA GLN A 58 -7.54 -8.61 -14.74
C GLN A 58 -8.43 -7.73 -15.61
N ALA A 59 -8.80 -6.55 -15.11
CA ALA A 59 -9.59 -5.58 -15.85
C ALA A 59 -8.89 -5.15 -17.15
N PHE A 60 -7.56 -5.01 -17.12
CA PHE A 60 -6.75 -4.75 -18.31
C PHE A 60 -6.87 -5.90 -19.32
N LEU A 61 -6.70 -7.15 -18.89
CA LEU A 61 -6.83 -8.32 -19.77
C LEU A 61 -8.25 -8.48 -20.34
N ASP A 62 -9.28 -8.12 -19.57
CA ASP A 62 -10.68 -8.18 -20.01
C ASP A 62 -11.04 -7.07 -21.02
N MET A 63 -10.34 -5.93 -20.98
CA MET A 63 -10.61 -4.75 -21.82
C MET A 63 -9.65 -4.57 -23.00
N ALA A 64 -8.46 -5.17 -22.94
CA ALA A 64 -7.46 -5.09 -24.01
C ALA A 64 -7.95 -5.82 -25.26
N LYS A 65 -7.72 -5.21 -26.43
CA LYS A 65 -7.86 -5.92 -27.72
C LYS A 65 -6.57 -6.70 -28.01
N ASP A 66 -6.61 -7.67 -28.93
CA ASP A 66 -5.44 -8.49 -29.29
C ASP A 66 -4.19 -7.65 -29.66
N ASP A 67 -4.37 -6.48 -30.27
CA ASP A 67 -3.27 -5.56 -30.60
C ASP A 67 -2.65 -4.89 -29.35
N ASP A 68 -3.45 -4.56 -28.33
CA ASP A 68 -2.99 -3.92 -27.08
C ASP A 68 -2.23 -4.91 -26.17
N LEU A 69 -2.57 -6.21 -26.24
CA LEU A 69 -1.86 -7.30 -25.54
C LEU A 69 -0.42 -7.45 -26.05
N LEU A 70 -0.22 -7.29 -27.36
CA LEU A 70 1.07 -7.44 -28.01
C LEU A 70 2.02 -6.27 -27.68
N ASP A 71 1.50 -5.05 -27.60
CA ASP A 71 2.29 -3.86 -27.23
C ASP A 71 2.53 -3.77 -25.72
N GLY A 72 1.58 -4.23 -24.89
CA GLY A 72 1.79 -4.36 -23.44
C GLY A 72 2.94 -5.32 -23.07
N TYR A 73 3.14 -6.40 -23.84
CA TYR A 73 4.27 -7.32 -23.66
C TYR A 73 5.62 -6.66 -24.01
N LYS A 74 5.66 -5.85 -25.09
CA LYS A 74 6.86 -5.12 -25.51
C LYS A 74 7.22 -3.98 -24.55
N ALA A 75 6.25 -3.31 -23.94
CA ALA A 75 6.49 -2.24 -22.96
C ALA A 75 7.08 -2.75 -21.63
N VAL A 76 6.82 -4.01 -21.26
CA VAL A 76 7.46 -4.67 -20.11
C VAL A 76 8.93 -5.02 -20.42
N GLU A 77 9.25 -5.28 -21.69
CA GLU A 77 10.61 -5.63 -22.15
C GLU A 77 11.48 -4.39 -22.45
N LEU A 78 10.86 -3.26 -22.76
CA LEU A 78 11.52 -1.99 -23.10
C LEU A 78 11.02 -0.88 -22.19
N SER A 79 11.83 -0.50 -21.21
CA SER A 79 11.66 0.69 -20.38
C SER A 79 11.68 1.96 -21.27
N SER A 80 10.56 2.31 -21.89
CA SER A 80 10.43 3.52 -22.73
C SER A 80 9.22 4.35 -22.30
N GLU A 81 9.48 5.64 -22.09
CA GLU A 81 8.65 6.59 -21.34
C GLU A 81 7.52 7.26 -22.14
N GLU A 82 7.05 6.64 -23.23
CA GLU A 82 6.03 7.26 -24.10
C GLU A 82 4.73 6.46 -24.13
N TYR A 83 3.99 6.52 -23.02
CA TYR A 83 2.62 6.00 -22.96
C TYR A 83 1.69 6.81 -23.87
N SER A 84 1.06 6.11 -24.83
CA SER A 84 0.08 6.73 -25.73
C SER A 84 -1.14 7.24 -24.93
N LYS A 85 -1.86 8.22 -25.48
CA LYS A 85 -3.10 8.74 -24.85
C LYS A 85 -4.16 7.63 -24.64
N HIS A 86 -4.11 6.58 -25.47
CA HIS A 86 -5.02 5.44 -25.41
C HIS A 86 -4.74 4.55 -24.19
N GLU A 87 -3.48 4.19 -23.96
CA GLU A 87 -3.07 3.35 -22.82
C GLU A 87 -3.35 4.02 -21.47
N ARG A 88 -3.14 5.35 -21.37
CA ARG A 88 -3.52 6.11 -20.17
C ARG A 88 -5.02 6.10 -19.92
N SER A 89 -5.84 6.14 -20.98
CA SER A 89 -7.29 6.05 -20.87
C SER A 89 -7.75 4.65 -20.47
N LEU A 90 -7.09 3.60 -20.97
CA LEU A 90 -7.41 2.22 -20.64
C LEU A 90 -6.97 1.89 -19.20
N LEU A 91 -5.79 2.34 -18.76
CA LEU A 91 -5.34 2.22 -17.37
C LEU A 91 -6.32 2.89 -16.40
N ALA A 92 -6.80 4.10 -16.71
CA ALA A 92 -7.78 4.79 -15.88
C ALA A 92 -9.11 4.02 -15.79
N GLN A 93 -9.54 3.37 -16.88
CA GLN A 93 -10.72 2.50 -16.88
C GLN A 93 -10.50 1.24 -16.03
N CYS A 94 -9.32 0.61 -16.13
CA CYS A 94 -8.96 -0.56 -15.31
C CYS A 94 -8.95 -0.20 -13.81
N GLN A 95 -8.39 0.96 -13.46
CA GLN A 95 -8.40 1.47 -12.10
C GLN A 95 -9.83 1.73 -11.60
N ALA A 96 -10.68 2.36 -12.43
CA ALA A 96 -12.08 2.58 -12.09
C ALA A 96 -12.85 1.28 -11.86
N VAL A 97 -12.61 0.24 -12.67
CA VAL A 97 -13.20 -1.11 -12.47
C VAL A 97 -12.72 -1.72 -11.16
N ALA A 98 -11.43 -1.63 -10.84
CA ALA A 98 -10.89 -2.11 -9.56
C ALA A 98 -11.49 -1.33 -8.37
N ASP A 99 -11.67 -0.01 -8.50
CA ASP A 99 -12.26 0.87 -7.50
C ASP A 99 -13.74 0.59 -7.24
N MET A 100 -14.51 0.28 -8.29
CA MET A 100 -15.92 -0.11 -8.16
C MET A 100 -16.09 -1.43 -7.41
N LYS A 101 -15.10 -2.31 -7.46
CA LYS A 101 -15.18 -3.64 -6.85
C LYS A 101 -14.74 -3.64 -5.38
N PHE A 102 -13.90 -2.68 -4.96
CA PHE A 102 -13.34 -2.68 -3.61
C PHE A 102 -13.13 -1.26 -3.09
N THR A 103 -13.95 -0.86 -2.11
CA THR A 103 -13.63 0.22 -1.18
C THR A 103 -13.28 -0.41 0.15
N TYR A 104 -12.04 -0.24 0.64
CA TYR A 104 -11.60 -0.88 1.87
C TYR A 104 -11.86 0.03 3.07
N VAL A 105 -12.67 -0.44 4.02
CA VAL A 105 -12.81 0.23 5.32
C VAL A 105 -11.89 -0.46 6.32
N VAL A 106 -10.97 0.31 6.90
CA VAL A 106 -10.05 -0.18 7.92
C VAL A 106 -10.34 0.52 9.24
N SER A 107 -10.45 -0.26 10.31
CA SER A 107 -10.47 0.24 11.68
C SER A 107 -9.32 -0.38 12.45
N CYS A 108 -8.68 0.44 13.30
CA CYS A 108 -7.61 -0.01 14.17
C CYS A 108 -7.81 0.62 15.55
N GLN A 109 -8.29 -0.18 16.50
CA GLN A 109 -8.49 0.28 17.89
C GLN A 109 -7.17 0.73 18.53
N GLN A 110 -6.09 0.01 18.24
CA GLN A 110 -4.76 0.32 18.77
C GLN A 110 -4.24 1.67 18.26
N TYR A 111 -4.53 2.01 16.99
CA TYR A 111 -4.23 3.34 16.46
C TYR A 111 -4.96 4.44 17.24
N GLY A 112 -6.26 4.26 17.53
CA GLY A 112 -7.01 5.24 18.32
C GLY A 112 -6.39 5.45 19.71
N ILE A 113 -5.99 4.37 20.38
CA ILE A 113 -5.29 4.43 21.67
C ILE A 113 -3.95 5.16 21.54
N GLN A 114 -3.11 4.78 20.58
CA GLN A 114 -1.79 5.38 20.32
C GLN A 114 -1.90 6.87 19.97
N LYS A 115 -2.90 7.24 19.17
CA LYS A 115 -3.17 8.62 18.77
C LYS A 115 -3.53 9.49 19.97
N ARG A 116 -4.36 8.98 20.90
CA ARG A 116 -4.71 9.70 22.14
C ARG A 116 -3.54 9.79 23.12
N SER A 117 -2.68 8.78 23.16
CA SER A 117 -1.49 8.78 24.02
C SER A 117 -0.31 9.57 23.44
N GLY A 118 -0.43 10.13 22.23
CA GLY A 118 0.66 10.83 21.54
C GLY A 118 1.82 9.92 21.15
N ASP A 119 1.57 8.62 20.95
CA ASP A 119 2.60 7.65 20.59
C ASP A 119 3.01 7.83 19.12
N LYS A 120 4.32 7.88 18.87
CA LYS A 120 4.94 7.93 17.53
C LYS A 120 4.49 6.80 16.59
N HIS A 121 4.04 5.66 17.13
CA HIS A 121 3.51 4.56 16.32
C HIS A 121 2.23 4.93 15.59
N ALA A 122 1.42 5.85 16.14
CA ALA A 122 0.22 6.35 15.47
C ALA A 122 0.58 7.09 14.18
N GLU A 123 1.68 7.86 14.17
CA GLU A 123 2.12 8.58 12.98
C GLU A 123 2.51 7.62 11.85
N ASN A 124 3.21 6.52 12.18
CA ASN A 124 3.56 5.48 11.20
C ASN A 124 2.33 4.82 10.59
N ILE A 125 1.31 4.53 11.39
CA ILE A 125 0.03 3.96 10.92
C ILE A 125 -0.72 4.97 10.05
N LEU A 126 -0.75 6.24 10.43
CA LEU A 126 -1.38 7.29 9.64
C LEU A 126 -0.70 7.44 8.28
N LYS A 127 0.64 7.42 8.23
CA LYS A 127 1.41 7.45 6.97
C LYS A 127 1.13 6.24 6.08
N LEU A 128 1.01 5.05 6.67
CA LEU A 128 0.58 3.86 5.93
C LEU A 128 -0.82 4.06 5.31
N MET A 129 -1.74 4.68 6.05
CA MET A 129 -3.10 4.92 5.59
C MET A 129 -3.17 5.97 4.49
N THR A 130 -2.40 7.06 4.58
CA THR A 130 -2.37 8.09 3.54
C THR A 130 -1.68 7.62 2.25
N LYS A 131 -0.78 6.62 2.33
CA LYS A 131 -0.15 6.02 1.16
C LYS A 131 -1.14 5.35 0.21
N TYR A 132 -2.25 4.84 0.73
CA TYR A 132 -3.25 4.12 -0.06
C TYR A 132 -4.59 4.86 -0.02
N VAL A 133 -4.80 5.72 -1.01
CA VAL A 133 -5.98 6.61 -1.14
C VAL A 133 -7.32 5.85 -1.08
N THR A 134 -7.32 4.55 -1.36
CA THR A 134 -8.52 3.72 -1.44
C THR A 134 -8.90 3.04 -0.13
N ILE A 135 -8.18 3.37 0.95
CA ILE A 135 -8.48 2.95 2.31
C ILE A 135 -9.23 4.07 3.01
N ILE A 136 -10.48 3.80 3.39
CA ILE A 136 -11.29 4.68 4.23
C ILE A 136 -11.07 4.27 5.69
N PHE A 137 -10.61 5.21 6.52
CA PHE A 137 -10.31 4.94 7.92
C PHE A 137 -11.44 5.41 8.86
N PHE A 138 -11.85 4.53 9.78
CA PHE A 138 -12.74 4.88 10.89
C PHE A 138 -12.05 4.71 12.24
N ASP A 139 -11.97 5.81 12.99
CA ASP A 139 -11.43 5.86 14.34
C ASP A 139 -12.52 5.42 15.34
N ILE A 140 -12.56 4.12 15.68
CA ILE A 140 -13.51 3.60 16.66
C ILE A 140 -13.01 3.96 18.05
N THR A 141 -13.50 5.07 18.60
CA THR A 141 -13.29 5.40 20.00
C THR A 141 -14.64 5.50 20.75
N SER A 142 -14.94 4.43 21.51
CA SER A 142 -15.88 4.37 22.66
C SER A 142 -17.39 4.40 22.39
N LYS A 143 -18.05 3.22 22.46
CA LYS A 143 -19.02 2.89 23.54
C LYS A 143 -19.62 1.48 23.52
N TYR A 144 -19.33 0.63 22.52
CA TYR A 144 -19.85 -0.74 22.49
C TYR A 144 -18.73 -1.70 22.11
N LEU A 145 -18.74 -2.89 22.73
CA LEU A 145 -17.82 -4.03 22.57
C LEU A 145 -16.66 -4.11 23.57
N SER A 146 -17.01 -4.32 24.85
CA SER A 146 -16.48 -5.50 25.56
C SER A 146 -16.82 -6.73 24.72
N TYR A 147 -15.92 -7.72 24.66
CA TYR A 147 -15.99 -8.95 23.85
C TYR A 147 -15.22 -8.90 22.52
N ASN A 148 -14.03 -9.52 22.57
CA ASN A 148 -13.30 -10.27 21.54
C ASN A 148 -13.53 -9.95 20.04
N PHE A 149 -12.41 -9.63 19.37
CA PHE A 149 -12.05 -9.94 17.97
C PHE A 149 -12.93 -9.41 16.81
N PHE A 150 -12.33 -8.58 15.95
CA PHE A 150 -12.09 -8.77 14.50
C PHE A 150 -11.87 -7.40 13.82
N ILE A 151 -10.89 -7.33 12.92
CA ILE A 151 -10.86 -6.30 11.87
C ILE A 151 -12.10 -6.56 11.01
N TYR A 152 -13.17 -5.80 11.21
CA TYR A 152 -14.33 -5.85 10.34
C TYR A 152 -13.98 -5.12 9.04
N LEU A 153 -13.54 -5.89 8.05
CA LEU A 153 -13.45 -5.46 6.66
C LEU A 153 -14.85 -5.61 6.06
N PHE A 154 -15.64 -4.54 6.01
CA PHE A 154 -16.88 -4.56 5.24
C PHE A 154 -16.50 -4.49 3.75
N LEU A 155 -16.72 -5.60 3.05
CA LEU A 155 -16.95 -5.61 1.60
C LEU A 155 -18.39 -5.13 1.40
N LEU A 156 -18.57 -3.96 0.81
CA LEU A 156 -19.86 -3.54 0.25
C LEU A 156 -20.03 -4.13 -1.14
#